data_AF-A0A1V4XHJ5-F1
#
_entry.id   AF-A0A1V4XHJ5-F1
#
_cell.length_a   1.000
_cell.length_b   1.000
_cell.length_c   1.000
_cell.angle_alpha   90.00
_cell.angle_beta   90.00
_cell.angle_gamma   90.00
#
_symmetry.space_group_name_H-M   'P 1'
#
loop_
_entity.id
_entity.type
_entity.pdbx_description
1 polymer ?
#
loop_
_entity_poly.entity_id
_entity_poly.type
_entity_poly.pdbx_seq_one_letter_code
_entity_poly.pdbx_strand_id
1 'polypeptide(L)'
;MRSYDLTDFLTTSALLNYQLCAKQRNWSSIITVILEGKPLSNHDQALLLHVLDYLSDVYGKMQRNLGPLSVLHPLRATALLYHASKQVIIPDLMTCLLHDTCEDFKPARFKDSIWDKLDEKFQTFLKEIPESHQERLRKHLQWLTKEPSETYYHYIGNLLDQACDAPEVVRVKLADRLDNTFDMRIDLQDPLEGVDFFEIVYQMVFTNTYQGYKPERPHQPTVILNGAQRLYQLFKNIVLLSLIRQKGAAAGDHISEELFKALATVSMKEAQRIALHVFGYHETDVSKFRGLLMETMVYSQSGGFDAVTLPNTASRLNGLLLSVFDHPERESRKKRLAALYKDKYLMIEVAIAFVTIFLNFLNDPAYFIHGISAAGVRPES
;
A
#
# COMPACT_ATOMS: atom_id res chain seq x y z
N MET A 1 -17.45 -12.90 -1.42
CA MET A 1 -16.39 -11.87 -1.40
C MET A 1 -15.49 -12.12 -2.59
N ARG A 2 -15.58 -11.32 -3.66
CA ARG A 2 -14.57 -11.32 -4.73
C ARG A 2 -13.40 -10.53 -4.17
N SER A 3 -12.35 -11.21 -3.70
CA SER A 3 -11.29 -10.57 -2.93
C SER A 3 -10.18 -10.05 -3.82
N TYR A 4 -9.67 -8.87 -3.51
CA TYR A 4 -8.32 -8.45 -3.88
C TYR A 4 -7.30 -9.49 -3.41
N ASP A 5 -6.97 -10.44 -4.27
CA ASP A 5 -5.96 -11.46 -4.00
C ASP A 5 -4.63 -11.15 -4.72
N LEU A 6 -3.53 -11.63 -4.14
CA LEU A 6 -2.20 -11.44 -4.72
C LEU A 6 -2.11 -12.09 -6.11
N THR A 7 -2.79 -13.22 -6.33
CA THR A 7 -2.81 -13.90 -7.62
C THR A 7 -3.42 -13.02 -8.71
N ASP A 8 -4.62 -12.48 -8.47
CA ASP A 8 -5.31 -11.60 -9.42
C ASP A 8 -4.51 -10.33 -9.71
N PHE A 9 -3.87 -9.77 -8.67
CA PHE A 9 -2.95 -8.65 -8.82
C PHE A 9 -1.76 -8.99 -9.73
N LEU A 10 -1.09 -10.13 -9.49
CA LEU A 10 0.05 -10.58 -10.27
C LEU A 10 -0.35 -10.88 -11.72
N THR A 11 -1.52 -11.48 -11.95
CA THR A 11 -2.07 -11.69 -13.30
C THR A 11 -2.30 -10.36 -14.02
N THR A 12 -2.94 -9.39 -13.36
CA THR A 12 -3.18 -8.06 -13.94
C THR A 12 -1.86 -7.34 -14.24
N SER A 13 -0.92 -7.38 -13.29
CA SER A 13 0.42 -6.82 -13.44
C SER A 13 1.18 -7.45 -14.61
N ALA A 14 1.12 -8.78 -14.76
CA ALA A 14 1.76 -9.50 -15.86
C ALA A 14 1.15 -9.16 -17.22
N LEU A 15 -0.19 -9.07 -17.32
CA LEU A 15 -0.88 -8.67 -18.54
C LEU A 15 -0.51 -7.24 -18.95
N LEU A 16 -0.54 -6.28 -18.01
CA LEU A 16 -0.13 -4.90 -18.27
C LEU A 16 1.33 -4.81 -18.71
N ASN A 17 2.23 -5.51 -18.00
CA ASN A 17 3.65 -5.53 -18.34
C ASN A 17 3.89 -6.15 -19.73
N TYR A 18 3.18 -7.22 -20.09
CA TYR A 18 3.24 -7.82 -21.42
C TYR A 18 2.87 -6.81 -22.52
N GLN A 19 1.79 -6.03 -22.31
CA GLN A 19 1.39 -4.98 -23.26
C GLN A 19 2.43 -3.85 -23.35
N LEU A 20 3.03 -3.44 -22.22
CA LEU A 20 4.06 -2.40 -22.20
C LEU A 20 5.37 -2.81 -22.89
N CYS A 21 5.71 -4.09 -22.86
CA CYS A 21 6.89 -4.65 -23.52
C CYS A 21 6.69 -4.94 -25.02
N ALA A 22 5.47 -4.80 -25.55
CA ALA A 22 5.20 -5.02 -26.96
C ALA A 22 5.97 -4.02 -27.84
N LYS A 23 6.46 -4.50 -29.01
CA LYS A 23 7.21 -3.68 -29.97
C LYS A 23 6.42 -2.46 -30.46
N GLN A 24 5.10 -2.61 -30.58
CA GLN A 24 4.15 -1.52 -30.78
C GLN A 24 3.23 -1.48 -29.57
N ARG A 25 3.24 -0.37 -28.84
CA ARG A 25 2.38 -0.19 -27.67
C ARG A 25 0.94 -0.01 -28.15
N ASN A 26 0.04 -0.82 -27.62
CA ASN A 26 -1.38 -0.71 -27.87
C ASN A 26 -2.09 -0.23 -26.59
N TRP A 27 -2.28 1.09 -26.49
CA TRP A 27 -2.94 1.71 -25.33
C TRP A 27 -4.40 1.26 -25.17
N SER A 28 -5.10 0.95 -26.26
CA SER A 28 -6.46 0.39 -26.20
C SER A 28 -6.49 -0.97 -25.51
N SER A 29 -5.49 -1.83 -25.75
CA SER A 29 -5.34 -3.10 -25.03
C SER A 29 -5.08 -2.87 -23.54
N ILE A 30 -4.26 -1.88 -23.19
CA ILE A 30 -3.99 -1.52 -21.79
C ILE A 30 -5.26 -1.03 -21.09
N ILE A 31 -6.03 -0.15 -21.73
CA ILE A 31 -7.35 0.29 -21.23
C ILE A 31 -8.27 -0.91 -21.02
N THR A 32 -8.30 -1.85 -21.97
CA THR A 32 -9.12 -3.07 -21.87
C THR A 32 -8.74 -3.90 -20.64
N VAL A 33 -7.45 -4.03 -20.33
CA VAL A 33 -6.98 -4.74 -19.12
C VAL A 33 -7.40 -3.97 -17.86
N ILE A 34 -7.17 -2.66 -17.80
CA ILE A 34 -7.53 -1.80 -16.64
C ILE A 34 -9.02 -1.87 -16.34
N LEU A 35 -9.85 -1.84 -17.38
CA LEU A 35 -11.32 -1.79 -17.27
C LEU A 35 -11.99 -3.15 -17.33
N GLU A 36 -11.23 -4.25 -17.23
CA GLU A 36 -11.76 -5.62 -17.27
C GLU A 36 -12.67 -5.87 -18.49
N GLY A 37 -12.33 -5.29 -19.64
CA GLY A 37 -13.09 -5.40 -20.88
C GLY A 37 -14.34 -4.52 -20.99
N LYS A 38 -14.60 -3.63 -20.02
CA LYS A 38 -15.75 -2.71 -20.08
C LYS A 38 -15.58 -1.71 -21.23
N PRO A 39 -16.60 -1.55 -22.10
CA PRO A 39 -16.53 -0.61 -23.21
C PRO A 39 -16.60 0.84 -22.72
N LEU A 40 -15.94 1.72 -23.47
CA LEU A 40 -15.95 3.17 -23.29
C LEU A 40 -16.70 3.86 -24.43
N SER A 41 -17.14 5.09 -24.18
CA SER A 41 -17.51 5.98 -25.28
C SER A 41 -16.27 6.37 -26.09
N ASN A 42 -16.44 6.74 -27.36
CA ASN A 42 -15.32 7.18 -28.20
C ASN A 42 -14.57 8.38 -27.60
N HIS A 43 -15.31 9.28 -26.94
CA HIS A 43 -14.74 10.45 -26.29
C HIS A 43 -13.88 10.07 -25.08
N ASP A 44 -14.42 9.25 -24.18
CA ASP A 44 -13.70 8.79 -22.98
C ASP A 44 -12.46 7.96 -23.32
N GLN A 45 -12.58 7.12 -24.37
CA GLN A 45 -11.45 6.36 -24.88
C GLN A 45 -10.36 7.29 -25.40
N ALA A 46 -10.71 8.33 -26.18
CA ALA A 46 -9.73 9.31 -26.68
C ALA A 46 -9.01 10.03 -25.53
N LEU A 47 -9.73 10.43 -24.48
CA LEU A 47 -9.13 11.07 -23.30
C LEU A 47 -8.12 10.15 -22.60
N LEU A 48 -8.49 8.89 -22.34
CA LEU A 48 -7.57 7.94 -21.68
C LEU A 48 -6.37 7.60 -22.57
N LEU A 49 -6.56 7.49 -23.89
CA LEU A 49 -5.45 7.29 -24.83
C LEU A 49 -4.45 8.45 -24.77
N HIS A 50 -4.92 9.70 -24.69
CA HIS A 50 -4.05 10.87 -24.54
C HIS A 50 -3.28 10.85 -23.21
N VAL A 51 -3.93 10.50 -22.10
CA VAL A 51 -3.24 10.37 -20.79
C VAL A 51 -2.16 9.30 -20.83
N LEU A 52 -2.46 8.15 -21.44
CA LEU A 52 -1.50 7.05 -21.54
C LEU A 52 -0.30 7.40 -22.45
N ASP A 53 -0.53 8.14 -23.54
CA ASP A 53 0.56 8.67 -24.37
C ASP A 53 1.45 9.65 -23.59
N TYR A 54 0.83 10.56 -22.82
CA TYR A 54 1.56 11.46 -21.93
C TYR A 54 2.39 10.68 -20.89
N LEU A 55 1.79 9.74 -20.18
CA LEU A 55 2.49 8.91 -19.20
C LEU A 55 3.66 8.14 -19.81
N SER A 56 3.50 7.66 -21.03
CA SER A 56 4.55 6.97 -21.79
C SER A 56 5.77 7.84 -22.03
N ASP A 57 5.57 9.11 -22.33
CA ASP A 57 6.67 10.06 -22.55
C ASP A 57 7.32 10.51 -21.25
N VAL A 58 6.49 10.74 -20.22
CA VAL A 58 6.94 11.16 -18.90
C VAL A 58 7.78 10.07 -18.23
N TYR A 59 7.25 8.84 -18.15
CA TYR A 59 7.97 7.72 -17.54
C TYR A 59 9.04 7.12 -18.46
N GLY A 60 8.91 7.25 -19.78
CA GLY A 60 9.90 6.79 -20.75
C GLY A 60 10.31 5.31 -20.58
N LYS A 61 11.57 5.09 -20.19
CA LYS A 61 12.15 3.77 -19.84
C LYS A 61 12.48 3.63 -18.35
N MET A 62 11.97 4.51 -17.50
CA MET A 62 12.24 4.48 -16.06
C MET A 62 11.73 3.18 -15.44
N GLN A 63 12.49 2.65 -14.49
CA GLN A 63 12.16 1.44 -13.74
C GLN A 63 12.02 1.77 -12.25
N ARG A 64 11.10 1.07 -11.56
CA ARG A 64 11.01 1.11 -10.09
C ARG A 64 12.20 0.34 -9.50
N ASN A 65 12.43 0.52 -8.20
CA ASN A 65 13.49 -0.19 -7.46
C ASN A 65 13.44 -1.71 -7.61
N LEU A 66 12.25 -2.26 -7.91
CA LEU A 66 11.99 -3.69 -8.09
C LEU A 66 12.22 -4.18 -9.53
N GLY A 67 12.46 -3.30 -10.50
CA GLY A 67 12.76 -3.65 -11.89
C GLY A 67 11.66 -3.36 -12.94
N PRO A 68 10.34 -3.45 -12.64
CA PRO A 68 9.30 -3.10 -13.61
C PRO A 68 9.35 -1.64 -14.05
N LEU A 69 8.79 -1.34 -15.23
CA LEU A 69 8.63 0.03 -15.71
C LEU A 69 7.82 0.86 -14.70
N SER A 70 8.27 2.09 -14.42
CA SER A 70 7.61 2.96 -13.43
C SER A 70 6.16 3.28 -13.76
N VAL A 71 5.82 3.35 -15.06
CA VAL A 71 4.44 3.52 -15.54
C VAL A 71 3.51 2.36 -15.13
N LEU A 72 4.05 1.19 -14.77
CA LEU A 72 3.21 0.04 -14.37
C LEU A 72 2.42 0.33 -13.07
N HIS A 73 3.01 1.08 -12.13
CA HIS A 73 2.37 1.42 -10.87
C HIS A 73 1.05 2.19 -11.04
N PRO A 74 1.01 3.36 -11.72
CA PRO A 74 -0.26 4.07 -11.92
C PRO A 74 -1.28 3.26 -12.72
N LEU A 75 -0.85 2.41 -13.66
CA LEU A 75 -1.78 1.54 -14.40
C LEU A 75 -2.44 0.48 -13.50
N ARG A 76 -1.66 -0.18 -12.64
CA ARG A 76 -2.18 -1.18 -11.70
C ARG A 76 -3.04 -0.53 -10.61
N ALA A 77 -2.63 0.61 -10.06
CA ALA A 77 -3.45 1.38 -9.12
C ALA A 77 -4.80 1.76 -9.74
N THR A 78 -4.81 2.20 -11.00
CA THR A 78 -6.04 2.52 -11.73
C THR A 78 -6.91 1.27 -11.96
N ALA A 79 -6.31 0.11 -12.25
CA ALA A 79 -7.03 -1.15 -12.37
C ALA A 79 -7.67 -1.57 -11.02
N LEU A 80 -6.95 -1.40 -9.90
CA LEU A 80 -7.46 -1.67 -8.56
C LEU A 80 -8.61 -0.73 -8.18
N LEU A 81 -8.51 0.55 -8.54
CA LEU A 81 -9.57 1.55 -8.35
C LEU A 81 -10.82 1.19 -9.16
N TYR A 82 -10.65 0.88 -10.45
CA TYR A 82 -11.76 0.41 -11.29
C TYR A 82 -12.37 -0.88 -10.76
N HIS A 83 -11.55 -1.80 -10.23
CA HIS A 83 -12.04 -3.04 -9.65
C HIS A 83 -13.00 -2.79 -8.47
N ALA A 84 -12.73 -1.77 -7.63
CA ALA A 84 -13.62 -1.40 -6.52
C ALA A 84 -14.87 -0.68 -7.02
N SER A 85 -14.71 0.28 -7.94
CA SER A 85 -15.84 1.09 -8.38
C SER A 85 -16.82 0.31 -9.26
N LYS A 86 -16.29 -0.61 -10.09
CA LYS A 86 -16.98 -1.25 -11.24
C LYS A 86 -17.67 -0.24 -12.17
N GLN A 87 -17.27 1.03 -12.09
CA GLN A 87 -17.82 2.15 -12.82
C GLN A 87 -16.69 2.93 -13.45
N VAL A 88 -16.89 3.32 -14.71
CA VAL A 88 -15.95 4.18 -15.43
C VAL A 88 -16.21 5.61 -15.03
N ILE A 89 -15.45 6.11 -14.06
CA ILE A 89 -15.47 7.51 -13.64
C ILE A 89 -14.20 8.17 -14.16
N ILE A 90 -14.28 8.79 -15.33
CA ILE A 90 -13.09 9.28 -16.06
C ILE A 90 -12.21 10.24 -15.23
N PRO A 91 -12.76 11.22 -14.49
CA PRO A 91 -11.94 12.06 -13.60
C PRO A 91 -11.13 11.26 -12.57
N ASP A 92 -11.72 10.24 -11.95
CA ASP A 92 -11.07 9.39 -10.94
C ASP A 92 -9.95 8.55 -11.59
N LEU A 93 -10.23 7.96 -12.76
CA LEU A 93 -9.25 7.18 -13.52
C LEU A 93 -8.05 8.04 -13.95
N MET A 94 -8.30 9.25 -14.46
CA MET A 94 -7.22 10.18 -14.85
C MET A 94 -6.42 10.65 -13.63
N THR A 95 -7.10 10.96 -12.53
CA THR A 95 -6.44 11.32 -11.27
C THR A 95 -5.52 10.18 -10.81
N CYS A 96 -6.01 8.93 -10.82
CA CYS A 96 -5.23 7.76 -10.44
C CYS A 96 -4.06 7.49 -11.39
N LEU A 97 -4.23 7.69 -12.69
CA LEU A 97 -3.17 7.53 -13.68
C LEU A 97 -2.04 8.56 -13.49
N LEU A 98 -2.39 9.77 -13.04
CA LEU A 98 -1.48 10.90 -12.96
C LEU A 98 -0.93 11.15 -11.54
N HIS A 99 -1.44 10.48 -10.49
CA HIS A 99 -1.19 10.84 -9.09
C HIS A 99 0.31 10.97 -8.70
N ASP A 100 1.16 10.09 -9.22
CA ASP A 100 2.59 10.07 -8.91
C ASP A 100 3.41 11.03 -9.80
N THR A 101 2.81 11.59 -10.86
CA THR A 101 3.57 12.35 -11.87
C THR A 101 4.20 13.61 -11.29
N CYS A 102 3.50 14.32 -10.41
CA CYS A 102 4.01 15.53 -9.77
C CYS A 102 5.12 15.23 -8.72
N GLU A 103 5.11 14.05 -8.08
CA GLU A 103 6.18 13.64 -7.16
C GLU A 103 7.44 13.17 -7.92
N ASP A 104 7.26 12.36 -8.96
CA ASP A 104 8.34 11.70 -9.69
C ASP A 104 9.03 12.64 -10.70
N PHE A 105 8.30 13.61 -11.26
CA PHE A 105 8.77 14.43 -12.38
C PHE A 105 8.82 15.91 -12.00
N LYS A 106 9.98 16.30 -11.46
CA LYS A 106 10.29 17.71 -11.19
C LYS A 106 10.95 18.34 -12.42
N PRO A 107 10.61 19.59 -12.79
CA PRO A 107 11.21 20.29 -13.93
C PRO A 107 12.73 20.22 -13.96
N ALA A 108 13.37 20.33 -12.79
CA ALA A 108 14.82 20.27 -12.61
C ALA A 108 15.49 18.94 -13.05
N ARG A 109 14.72 17.86 -13.28
CA ARG A 109 15.24 16.56 -13.75
C ARG A 109 15.33 16.48 -15.28
N PHE A 110 14.73 17.41 -16.00
CA PHE A 110 14.71 17.45 -17.46
C PHE A 110 15.54 18.61 -17.99
N LYS A 111 16.02 18.46 -19.24
CA LYS A 111 16.51 19.62 -19.99
C LYS A 111 15.30 20.48 -20.34
N ASP A 112 15.42 21.80 -20.26
CA ASP A 112 14.33 22.77 -20.48
C ASP A 112 13.48 22.44 -21.72
N SER A 113 14.12 22.11 -22.85
CA SER A 113 13.43 21.79 -24.10
C SER A 113 12.62 20.48 -24.12
N ILE A 114 12.89 19.54 -23.21
CA ILE A 114 12.09 18.32 -23.03
C ILE A 114 10.91 18.62 -22.11
N TRP A 115 11.16 19.41 -21.06
CA TRP A 115 10.13 19.84 -20.13
C TRP A 115 9.04 20.65 -20.83
N ASP A 116 9.41 21.64 -21.65
CA ASP A 116 8.47 22.47 -22.40
C ASP A 116 7.53 21.63 -23.28
N LYS A 117 8.05 20.57 -23.91
CA LYS A 117 7.26 19.64 -24.73
C LYS A 117 6.29 18.80 -23.89
N LEU A 118 6.73 18.34 -22.72
CA LEU A 118 5.89 17.56 -21.82
C LEU A 118 4.80 18.43 -21.20
N ASP A 119 5.12 19.67 -20.82
CA ASP A 119 4.13 20.62 -20.34
C ASP A 119 3.14 20.99 -21.46
N GLU A 120 3.61 21.28 -22.67
CA GLU A 120 2.73 21.53 -23.82
C GLU A 120 1.77 20.36 -24.09
N LYS A 121 2.27 19.11 -24.05
CA LYS A 121 1.43 17.92 -24.15
C LYS A 121 0.39 17.84 -23.03
N PHE A 122 0.80 18.10 -21.79
CA PHE A 122 -0.10 18.10 -20.64
C PHE A 122 -1.18 19.19 -20.76
N GLN A 123 -0.81 20.41 -21.14
CA GLN A 123 -1.76 21.51 -21.37
C GLN A 123 -2.71 21.22 -22.53
N THR A 124 -2.21 20.59 -23.61
CA THR A 124 -3.05 20.19 -24.75
C THR A 124 -4.09 19.17 -24.32
N PHE A 125 -3.68 18.15 -23.56
CA PHE A 125 -4.59 17.17 -22.97
C PHE A 125 -5.63 17.84 -22.05
N LEU A 126 -5.22 18.76 -21.17
CA LEU A 126 -6.17 19.43 -20.27
C LEU A 126 -7.25 20.17 -21.06
N LYS A 127 -6.91 20.83 -22.18
CA LYS A 127 -7.88 21.57 -23.02
C LYS A 127 -8.96 20.68 -23.64
N GLU A 128 -8.71 19.38 -23.81
CA GLU A 128 -9.70 18.41 -24.33
C GLU A 128 -10.76 18.02 -23.29
N ILE A 129 -10.56 18.37 -22.03
CA ILE A 129 -11.45 18.06 -20.91
C ILE A 129 -12.26 19.32 -20.55
N PRO A 130 -13.54 19.20 -20.11
CA PRO A 130 -14.28 20.34 -19.57
C PRO A 130 -13.51 21.12 -18.49
N GLU A 131 -13.58 22.45 -18.51
CA GLU A 131 -12.83 23.34 -17.61
C GLU A 131 -13.04 23.00 -16.12
N SER A 132 -14.27 22.67 -15.73
CA SER A 132 -14.60 22.24 -14.37
C SER A 132 -13.86 20.97 -13.93
N HIS A 133 -13.63 20.04 -14.86
CA HIS A 133 -12.86 18.81 -14.60
C HIS A 133 -11.35 19.09 -14.61
N GLN A 134 -10.87 20.06 -15.38
CA GLN A 134 -9.46 20.47 -15.37
C GLN A 134 -9.04 21.02 -14.01
N GLU A 135 -9.84 21.95 -13.46
CA GLU A 135 -9.57 22.55 -12.16
C GLU A 135 -9.59 21.50 -11.05
N ARG A 136 -10.60 20.61 -11.10
CA ARG A 136 -10.72 19.48 -10.16
C ARG A 136 -9.52 18.54 -10.24
N LEU A 137 -9.11 18.12 -11.43
CA LEU A 137 -7.94 17.25 -11.63
C LEU A 137 -6.68 17.90 -11.06
N ARG A 138 -6.42 19.18 -11.33
CA ARG A 138 -5.25 19.89 -10.80
C ARG A 138 -5.25 19.93 -9.27
N LYS A 139 -6.40 20.22 -8.64
CA LYS A 139 -6.55 20.19 -7.18
C LYS A 139 -6.25 18.80 -6.61
N HIS A 140 -6.80 17.74 -7.22
CA HIS A 140 -6.56 16.38 -6.76
C HIS A 140 -5.08 15.99 -6.84
N LEU A 141 -4.41 16.30 -7.96
CA LEU A 141 -2.99 16.02 -8.13
C LEU A 141 -2.16 16.79 -7.10
N GLN A 142 -2.51 18.04 -6.81
CA GLN A 142 -1.85 18.81 -5.76
C GLN A 142 -2.02 18.14 -4.39
N TRP A 143 -3.23 17.72 -4.01
CA TRP A 143 -3.48 17.08 -2.72
C TRP A 143 -2.86 15.68 -2.60
N LEU A 144 -2.70 14.98 -3.72
CA LEU A 144 -2.04 13.67 -3.78
C LEU A 144 -0.51 13.77 -3.80
N THR A 145 0.06 14.96 -4.00
CA THR A 145 1.50 15.17 -4.07
C THR A 145 2.06 15.56 -2.72
N LYS A 146 2.97 14.76 -2.18
CA LYS A 146 3.69 15.07 -0.96
C LYS A 146 4.83 16.06 -1.21
N GLU A 147 4.84 17.17 -0.48
CA GLU A 147 5.96 18.11 -0.48
C GLU A 147 7.23 17.51 0.17
N PRO A 148 8.45 17.87 -0.29
CA PRO A 148 9.68 17.31 0.27
C PRO A 148 9.89 17.61 1.76
N SER A 149 9.45 18.79 2.22
CA SER A 149 9.65 19.29 3.58
C SER A 149 8.62 18.78 4.59
N GLU A 150 7.45 18.31 4.14
CA GLU A 150 6.39 17.86 5.04
C GLU A 150 6.60 16.41 5.52
N THR A 151 6.03 16.09 6.67
CA THR A 151 6.01 14.70 7.16
C THR A 151 4.93 13.89 6.45
N TYR A 152 5.05 12.56 6.48
CA TYR A 152 4.00 11.69 5.92
C TYR A 152 2.65 11.91 6.62
N TYR A 153 2.64 12.15 7.93
CA TYR A 153 1.43 12.38 8.71
C TYR A 153 0.73 13.68 8.32
N HIS A 154 1.49 14.75 8.16
CA HIS A 154 0.94 16.05 7.79
C HIS A 154 0.33 16.00 6.38
N TYR A 155 1.05 15.40 5.44
CA TYR A 155 0.57 15.13 4.08
C TYR A 155 -0.76 14.37 4.07
N ILE A 156 -0.83 13.21 4.74
CA ILE A 156 -2.08 12.43 4.79
C ILE A 156 -3.18 13.22 5.51
N GLY A 157 -2.85 13.94 6.58
CA GLY A 157 -3.80 14.80 7.29
C GLY A 157 -4.45 15.83 6.36
N ASN A 158 -3.62 16.59 5.63
CA ASN A 158 -4.07 17.62 4.69
C ASN A 158 -4.89 17.04 3.55
N LEU A 159 -4.47 15.89 2.99
CA LEU A 159 -5.21 15.17 1.96
C LEU A 159 -6.61 14.79 2.46
N LEU A 160 -6.70 14.25 3.68
CA LEU A 160 -7.97 13.81 4.26
C LEU A 160 -8.86 14.97 4.71
N ASP A 161 -8.31 16.16 4.97
CA ASP A 161 -9.13 17.36 5.22
C ASP A 161 -9.94 17.78 4.00
N GLN A 162 -9.56 17.33 2.80
CA GLN A 162 -10.29 17.59 1.55
C GLN A 162 -11.34 16.51 1.22
N ALA A 163 -11.41 15.43 2.02
CA ALA A 163 -12.21 14.26 1.69
C ALA A 163 -13.73 14.51 1.68
N CYS A 164 -14.20 15.50 2.44
CA CYS A 164 -15.62 15.90 2.43
C CYS A 164 -16.05 16.44 1.07
N ASP A 165 -15.19 17.22 0.41
CA ASP A 165 -15.48 17.86 -0.87
C ASP A 165 -15.04 16.98 -2.06
N ALA A 166 -14.06 16.10 -1.85
CA ALA A 166 -13.44 15.27 -2.88
C ALA A 166 -13.12 13.84 -2.37
N PRO A 167 -14.14 12.99 -2.14
CA PRO A 167 -13.94 11.62 -1.65
C PRO A 167 -13.08 10.76 -2.60
N GLU A 168 -13.07 11.07 -3.89
CA GLU A 168 -12.23 10.41 -4.90
C GLU A 168 -10.74 10.49 -4.62
N VAL A 169 -10.27 11.51 -3.91
CA VAL A 169 -8.86 11.64 -3.52
C VAL A 169 -8.48 10.53 -2.54
N VAL A 170 -9.41 10.18 -1.64
CA VAL A 170 -9.26 9.05 -0.71
C VAL A 170 -9.27 7.73 -1.47
N ARG A 171 -10.17 7.55 -2.44
CA ARG A 171 -10.22 6.36 -3.29
C ARG A 171 -8.90 6.13 -4.02
N VAL A 172 -8.37 7.17 -4.67
CA VAL A 172 -7.08 7.11 -5.38
C VAL A 172 -5.95 6.79 -4.40
N LYS A 173 -5.92 7.42 -3.22
CA LYS A 173 -4.86 7.16 -2.23
C LYS A 173 -4.89 5.74 -1.68
N LEU A 174 -6.08 5.18 -1.46
CA LEU A 174 -6.24 3.80 -1.06
C LEU A 174 -5.81 2.82 -2.17
N ALA A 175 -6.15 3.09 -3.42
CA ALA A 175 -5.73 2.29 -4.57
C ALA A 175 -4.20 2.31 -4.78
N ASP A 176 -3.57 3.49 -4.68
CA ASP A 176 -2.10 3.65 -4.65
C ASP A 176 -1.48 2.79 -3.53
N ARG A 177 -1.98 2.93 -2.29
CA ARG A 177 -1.44 2.17 -1.15
C ARG A 177 -1.67 0.68 -1.29
N LEU A 178 -2.77 0.25 -1.90
CA LEU A 178 -3.05 -1.14 -2.19
C LEU A 178 -2.06 -1.70 -3.22
N ASP A 179 -1.83 -1.00 -4.34
CA ASP A 179 -0.81 -1.39 -5.32
C ASP A 179 0.56 -1.52 -4.65
N ASN A 180 0.98 -0.48 -3.93
CA ASN A 180 2.27 -0.49 -3.24
C ASN A 180 2.41 -1.63 -2.22
N THR A 181 1.31 -2.11 -1.64
CA THR A 181 1.32 -3.21 -0.68
C THR A 181 1.51 -4.54 -1.42
N PHE A 182 0.84 -4.73 -2.55
CA PHE A 182 1.06 -5.90 -3.41
C PHE A 182 2.45 -5.91 -4.08
N ASP A 183 2.92 -4.74 -4.54
CA ASP A 183 4.22 -4.56 -5.20
C ASP A 183 5.40 -4.81 -4.24
N MET A 184 5.21 -5.04 -2.94
CA MET A 184 6.30 -5.38 -2.02
C MET A 184 6.98 -6.72 -2.32
N ARG A 185 6.37 -7.56 -3.17
CA ARG A 185 6.87 -8.87 -3.58
C ARG A 185 6.99 -8.95 -5.09
N ILE A 186 8.09 -9.56 -5.54
CA ILE A 186 8.29 -10.05 -6.91
C ILE A 186 8.37 -11.59 -6.89
N ASP A 187 7.89 -12.21 -5.82
CA ASP A 187 7.96 -13.65 -5.66
C ASP A 187 7.02 -14.28 -6.70
N LEU A 188 7.51 -15.27 -7.46
CA LEU A 188 6.75 -15.90 -8.55
C LEU A 188 5.45 -16.57 -8.06
N GLN A 189 5.39 -16.92 -6.77
CA GLN A 189 4.30 -17.62 -6.10
C GLN A 189 4.15 -17.13 -4.67
N ASP A 190 2.92 -17.07 -4.17
CA ASP A 190 2.61 -16.62 -2.81
C ASP A 190 3.14 -17.63 -1.76
N PRO A 191 3.95 -17.22 -0.77
CA PRO A 191 4.35 -18.09 0.34
C PRO A 191 3.20 -18.57 1.24
N LEU A 192 2.01 -17.96 1.13
CA LEU A 192 0.77 -18.44 1.76
C LEU A 192 -0.05 -19.37 0.86
N GLU A 193 0.36 -19.62 -0.39
CA GLU A 193 -0.36 -20.52 -1.27
C GLU A 193 -0.45 -21.92 -0.63
N GLY A 194 -1.67 -22.36 -0.32
CA GLY A 194 -1.91 -23.62 0.39
C GLY A 194 -1.56 -23.63 1.88
N VAL A 195 -1.22 -22.49 2.48
CA VAL A 195 -0.84 -22.37 3.89
C VAL A 195 -1.83 -21.51 4.66
N ASP A 196 -2.51 -22.11 5.64
CA ASP A 196 -3.39 -21.40 6.55
C ASP A 196 -2.63 -20.94 7.81
N PHE A 197 -2.39 -19.63 7.90
CA PHE A 197 -1.74 -19.01 9.06
C PHE A 197 -2.49 -19.27 10.36
N PHE A 198 -3.82 -19.16 10.35
CA PHE A 198 -4.63 -19.32 11.56
C PHE A 198 -4.69 -20.78 11.98
N GLU A 199 -4.71 -21.72 11.03
CA GLU A 199 -4.55 -23.14 11.33
C GLU A 199 -3.21 -23.42 12.00
N ILE A 200 -2.10 -22.87 11.47
CA ILE A 200 -0.77 -23.03 12.07
C ILE A 200 -0.74 -22.48 13.50
N VAL A 201 -1.27 -21.27 13.72
CA VAL A 201 -1.35 -20.67 15.05
C VAL A 201 -2.20 -21.54 15.99
N TYR A 202 -3.35 -22.01 15.52
CA TYR A 202 -4.23 -22.87 16.31
C TYR A 202 -3.54 -24.19 16.68
N GLN A 203 -2.95 -24.89 15.72
CA GLN A 203 -2.20 -26.12 15.97
C GLN A 203 -1.06 -25.88 16.95
N MET A 204 -0.35 -24.76 16.82
CA MET A 204 0.74 -24.42 17.71
C MET A 204 0.28 -24.19 19.15
N VAL A 205 -0.84 -23.50 19.37
CA VAL A 205 -1.34 -23.17 20.72
C VAL A 205 -2.06 -24.34 21.37
N PHE A 206 -2.87 -25.07 20.61
CA PHE A 206 -3.82 -26.05 21.17
C PHE A 206 -3.38 -27.51 21.06
N THR A 207 -2.31 -27.81 20.31
CA THR A 207 -1.82 -29.19 20.16
C THR A 207 -0.39 -29.36 20.69
N ASN A 208 -0.12 -30.53 21.25
CA ASN A 208 1.22 -30.91 21.72
C ASN A 208 1.99 -31.73 20.67
N THR A 209 1.34 -32.08 19.56
CA THR A 209 1.92 -32.92 18.49
C THR A 209 2.44 -32.11 17.31
N TYR A 210 2.12 -30.82 17.21
CA TYR A 210 2.59 -29.96 16.13
C TYR A 210 4.12 -29.83 16.13
N GLN A 211 4.74 -30.17 15.01
CA GLN A 211 6.21 -30.22 14.85
C GLN A 211 6.79 -28.94 14.23
N GLY A 212 5.96 -27.91 14.04
CA GLY A 212 6.37 -26.65 13.42
C GLY A 212 6.07 -26.60 11.92
N TYR A 213 6.05 -25.37 11.40
CA TYR A 213 5.83 -25.10 9.99
C TYR A 213 7.12 -25.37 9.23
N LYS A 214 7.03 -26.20 8.19
CA LYS A 214 8.15 -26.47 7.28
C LYS A 214 7.74 -26.01 5.90
N PRO A 215 8.32 -24.90 5.41
CA PRO A 215 8.09 -24.45 4.05
C PRO A 215 8.46 -25.56 3.06
N GLU A 216 7.63 -25.80 2.05
CA GLU A 216 7.91 -26.80 1.01
C GLU A 216 9.11 -26.41 0.13
N ARG A 217 9.43 -25.11 0.08
CA ARG A 217 10.43 -24.53 -0.81
C ARG A 217 11.68 -24.14 -0.04
N PRO A 218 12.85 -24.12 -0.70
CA PRO A 218 14.06 -23.59 -0.08
C PRO A 218 13.94 -22.08 0.18
N HIS A 219 14.70 -21.58 1.16
CA HIS A 219 14.80 -20.16 1.44
C HIS A 219 15.31 -19.43 0.19
N GLN A 220 14.51 -18.50 -0.34
CA GLN A 220 14.91 -17.74 -1.52
C GLN A 220 15.95 -16.67 -1.15
N PRO A 221 16.97 -16.45 -2.00
CA PRO A 221 17.97 -15.42 -1.75
C PRO A 221 17.35 -14.02 -1.68
N THR A 222 18.09 -13.11 -1.04
CA THR A 222 17.67 -11.75 -0.66
C THR A 222 16.79 -11.05 -1.69
N VAL A 223 15.54 -10.82 -1.28
CA VAL A 223 14.62 -9.88 -1.91
C VAL A 223 15.08 -8.44 -1.68
N ILE A 224 14.73 -7.56 -2.62
CA ILE A 224 15.06 -6.12 -2.61
C ILE A 224 14.50 -5.43 -1.35
N LEU A 225 13.36 -5.91 -0.85
CA LEU A 225 12.80 -5.52 0.45
C LEU A 225 12.82 -6.70 1.42
N ASN A 226 13.47 -6.51 2.57
CA ASN A 226 13.45 -7.49 3.66
C ASN A 226 12.18 -7.32 4.54
N GLY A 227 11.92 -8.28 5.43
CA GLY A 227 10.71 -8.27 6.25
C GLY A 227 10.54 -7.01 7.12
N ALA A 228 11.61 -6.41 7.63
CA ALA A 228 11.51 -5.17 8.41
C ALA A 228 11.09 -3.97 7.55
N GLN A 229 11.58 -3.89 6.31
CA GLN A 229 11.17 -2.86 5.36
C GLN A 229 9.71 -3.03 4.92
N ARG A 230 9.25 -4.28 4.76
CA ARG A 230 7.84 -4.57 4.48
C ARG A 230 6.94 -4.20 5.66
N LEU A 231 7.33 -4.54 6.90
CA LEU A 231 6.64 -4.06 8.11
C LEU A 231 6.56 -2.53 8.14
N TYR A 232 7.61 -1.80 7.74
CA TYR A 232 7.51 -0.34 7.66
C TYR A 232 6.46 0.16 6.64
N GLN A 233 6.25 -0.52 5.51
CA GLN A 233 5.16 -0.17 4.60
C GLN A 233 3.79 -0.45 5.21
N LEU A 234 3.66 -1.55 5.96
CA LEU A 234 2.43 -1.87 6.70
C LEU A 234 2.16 -0.82 7.80
N PHE A 235 3.19 -0.30 8.46
CA PHE A 235 3.05 0.81 9.39
C PHE A 235 2.45 2.05 8.73
N LYS A 236 2.89 2.41 7.51
CA LYS A 236 2.25 3.50 6.75
C LYS A 236 0.77 3.25 6.49
N ASN A 237 0.39 1.99 6.21
CA ASN A 237 -1.01 1.62 6.04
C ASN A 237 -1.79 1.77 7.35
N ILE A 238 -1.23 1.35 8.50
CA ILE A 238 -1.86 1.56 9.82
C ILE A 238 -2.14 3.04 10.08
N VAL A 239 -1.18 3.91 9.77
CA VAL A 239 -1.32 5.37 9.89
C VAL A 239 -2.45 5.88 9.00
N LEU A 240 -2.44 5.52 7.71
CA LEU A 240 -3.46 5.94 6.76
C LEU A 240 -4.87 5.49 7.20
N LEU A 241 -5.03 4.20 7.51
CA LEU A 241 -6.33 3.64 7.89
C LEU A 241 -6.85 4.25 9.21
N SER A 242 -5.96 4.52 10.18
CA SER A 242 -6.32 5.21 11.42
C SER A 242 -6.83 6.63 11.14
N LEU A 243 -6.11 7.41 10.32
CA LEU A 243 -6.47 8.79 10.01
C LEU A 243 -7.77 8.88 9.19
N ILE A 244 -8.00 7.94 8.25
CA ILE A 244 -9.26 7.88 7.49
C ILE A 244 -10.45 7.72 8.43
N ARG A 245 -10.35 6.82 9.40
CA ARG A 245 -11.42 6.58 10.38
C ARG A 245 -11.59 7.71 11.35
N GLN A 246 -10.50 8.22 11.92
CA GLN A 246 -10.51 9.34 12.84
C GLN A 246 -11.21 10.57 12.24
N LYS A 247 -11.00 10.84 10.95
CA LYS A 247 -11.59 11.98 10.23
C LYS A 247 -12.94 11.67 9.59
N GLY A 248 -13.41 10.42 9.60
CA GLY A 248 -14.61 10.01 8.85
C GLY A 248 -14.49 10.21 7.33
N ALA A 249 -13.26 10.26 6.80
CA ALA A 249 -12.97 10.69 5.42
C ALA A 249 -13.49 9.73 4.33
N ALA A 250 -13.85 8.50 4.70
CA ALA A 250 -14.45 7.51 3.81
C ALA A 250 -15.93 7.22 4.14
N ALA A 251 -16.53 7.96 5.09
CA ALA A 251 -17.87 7.66 5.57
C ALA A 251 -18.92 7.83 4.46
N GLY A 252 -19.66 6.76 4.16
CA GLY A 252 -20.70 6.77 3.13
C GLY A 252 -20.20 6.61 1.69
N ASP A 253 -18.89 6.46 1.48
CA ASP A 253 -18.32 6.16 0.17
C ASP A 253 -17.96 4.67 0.04
N HIS A 254 -18.86 3.89 -0.57
CA HIS A 254 -18.70 2.44 -0.70
C HIS A 254 -17.39 2.02 -1.40
N ILE A 255 -16.88 2.83 -2.34
CA ILE A 255 -15.64 2.53 -3.06
C ILE A 255 -14.44 2.63 -2.11
N SER A 256 -14.37 3.71 -1.32
CA SER A 256 -13.34 3.87 -0.29
C SER A 256 -13.46 2.77 0.79
N GLU A 257 -14.67 2.39 1.20
CA GLU A 257 -14.86 1.29 2.14
C GLU A 257 -14.34 -0.06 1.60
N GLU A 258 -14.58 -0.35 0.32
CA GLU A 258 -14.09 -1.55 -0.34
C GLU A 258 -12.56 -1.57 -0.42
N LEU A 259 -11.95 -0.47 -0.89
CA LEU A 259 -10.49 -0.34 -0.95
C LEU A 259 -9.84 -0.35 0.44
N PHE A 260 -10.49 0.22 1.45
CA PHE A 260 -10.04 0.19 2.85
C PHE A 260 -9.96 -1.27 3.34
N LYS A 261 -11.04 -2.03 3.16
CA LYS A 261 -11.11 -3.46 3.56
C LYS A 261 -10.08 -4.29 2.79
N ALA A 262 -9.90 -4.02 1.51
CA ALA A 262 -8.88 -4.66 0.69
C ALA A 262 -7.47 -4.37 1.22
N LEU A 263 -7.14 -3.11 1.49
CA LEU A 263 -5.84 -2.70 2.02
C LEU A 263 -5.56 -3.32 3.38
N ALA A 264 -6.53 -3.33 4.30
CA ALA A 264 -6.41 -3.99 5.59
C ALA A 264 -6.17 -5.50 5.45
N THR A 265 -6.93 -6.17 4.58
CA THR A 265 -6.82 -7.62 4.34
C THR A 265 -5.46 -8.00 3.75
N VAL A 266 -5.01 -7.27 2.72
CA VAL A 266 -3.72 -7.55 2.05
C VAL A 266 -2.56 -7.24 2.99
N SER A 267 -2.66 -6.18 3.80
CA SER A 267 -1.67 -5.84 4.82
C SER A 267 -1.58 -6.91 5.92
N MET A 268 -2.72 -7.43 6.37
CA MET A 268 -2.79 -8.56 7.30
C MET A 268 -2.11 -9.79 6.71
N LYS A 269 -2.46 -10.20 5.48
CA LYS A 269 -1.83 -11.33 4.78
C LYS A 269 -0.32 -11.14 4.65
N GLU A 270 0.16 -9.93 4.38
CA GLU A 270 1.60 -9.68 4.31
C GLU A 270 2.29 -9.80 5.67
N ALA A 271 1.66 -9.34 6.75
CA ALA A 271 2.17 -9.54 8.10
C ALA A 271 2.23 -11.05 8.46
N GLN A 272 1.20 -11.82 8.11
CA GLN A 272 1.18 -13.28 8.25
C GLN A 272 2.35 -13.94 7.50
N ARG A 273 2.59 -13.54 6.23
CA ARG A 273 3.74 -14.04 5.45
C ARG A 273 5.06 -13.73 6.12
N ILE A 274 5.23 -12.54 6.70
CA ILE A 274 6.46 -12.16 7.39
C ILE A 274 6.67 -13.03 8.62
N ALA A 275 5.64 -13.25 9.44
CA ALA A 275 5.69 -14.12 10.61
C ALA A 275 6.07 -15.57 10.22
N LEU A 276 5.40 -16.16 9.23
CA LEU A 276 5.68 -17.52 8.76
C LEU A 276 7.04 -17.64 8.08
N HIS A 277 7.49 -16.61 7.37
CA HIS A 277 8.82 -16.63 6.77
C HIS A 277 9.92 -16.67 7.84
N VAL A 278 9.79 -15.86 8.90
CA VAL A 278 10.73 -15.92 10.01
C VAL A 278 10.64 -17.26 10.73
N PHE A 279 9.43 -17.77 10.99
CA PHE A 279 9.23 -19.06 11.65
C PHE A 279 9.79 -20.24 10.84
N GLY A 280 9.50 -20.30 9.54
CA GLY A 280 9.86 -21.44 8.70
C GLY A 280 11.34 -21.52 8.33
N TYR A 281 12.07 -20.41 8.38
CA TYR A 281 13.45 -20.35 7.86
C TYR A 281 14.50 -19.76 8.80
N HIS A 282 14.11 -18.99 9.83
CA HIS A 282 15.06 -18.28 10.69
C HIS A 282 14.93 -18.69 12.16
N GLU A 283 13.72 -18.85 12.68
CA GLU A 283 13.44 -19.23 14.07
C GLU A 283 12.42 -20.38 14.09
N THR A 284 12.87 -21.60 13.82
CA THR A 284 12.02 -22.80 13.65
C THR A 284 11.58 -23.45 14.96
N ASP A 285 11.99 -22.89 16.11
CA ASP A 285 11.65 -23.38 17.43
C ASP A 285 10.17 -23.09 17.76
N VAL A 286 9.36 -24.15 17.76
CA VAL A 286 7.91 -24.10 18.03
C VAL A 286 7.62 -23.55 19.43
N SER A 287 8.42 -23.92 20.43
CA SER A 287 8.20 -23.51 21.81
C SER A 287 8.41 -22.01 21.97
N LYS A 288 9.46 -21.48 21.35
CA LYS A 288 9.73 -20.03 21.34
C LYS A 288 8.65 -19.26 20.59
N PHE A 289 8.26 -19.70 19.39
CA PHE A 289 7.20 -19.02 18.64
C PHE A 289 5.88 -19.02 19.40
N ARG A 290 5.54 -20.14 20.05
CA ARG A 290 4.38 -20.23 20.94
C ARG A 290 4.47 -19.21 22.09
N GLY A 291 5.64 -19.06 22.71
CA GLY A 291 5.87 -18.05 23.74
C GLY A 291 5.56 -16.64 23.25
N LEU A 292 6.12 -16.25 22.10
CA LEU A 292 5.89 -14.92 21.50
C LEU A 292 4.42 -14.68 21.12
N LEU A 293 3.72 -15.70 20.63
CA LEU A 293 2.28 -15.63 20.36
C LEU A 293 1.50 -15.34 21.65
N MET A 294 1.80 -16.07 22.74
CA MET A 294 1.10 -15.90 24.01
C MET A 294 1.37 -14.52 24.62
N GLU A 295 2.62 -14.04 24.58
CA GLU A 295 2.99 -12.69 25.02
C GLU A 295 2.25 -11.61 24.23
N THR A 296 2.21 -11.75 22.90
CA THR A 296 1.51 -10.81 22.02
C THR A 296 -0.01 -10.84 22.25
N MET A 297 -0.58 -12.02 22.51
CA MET A 297 -2.00 -12.19 22.83
C MET A 297 -2.36 -11.49 24.15
N VAL A 298 -1.56 -11.67 25.21
CA VAL A 298 -1.77 -10.98 26.49
C VAL A 298 -1.70 -9.46 26.31
N TYR A 299 -0.71 -8.98 25.56
CA TYR A 299 -0.57 -7.55 25.26
C TYR A 299 -1.76 -6.99 24.47
N SER A 300 -2.29 -7.75 23.50
CA SER A 300 -3.51 -7.38 22.78
C SER A 300 -4.72 -7.29 23.70
N GLN A 301 -4.91 -8.28 24.58
CA GLN A 301 -6.07 -8.34 25.48
C GLN A 301 -6.06 -7.23 26.54
N SER A 302 -4.88 -6.68 26.86
CA SER A 302 -4.75 -5.51 27.74
C SER A 302 -4.99 -4.17 27.02
N GLY A 303 -5.43 -4.18 25.75
CA GLY A 303 -5.64 -2.97 24.95
C GLY A 303 -4.34 -2.36 24.40
N GLY A 304 -3.23 -3.12 24.36
CA GLY A 304 -1.91 -2.59 23.97
C GLY A 304 -1.80 -2.13 22.52
N PHE A 305 -2.81 -2.41 21.68
CA PHE A 305 -2.90 -1.96 20.29
C PHE A 305 -3.93 -0.86 20.06
N ASP A 306 -4.68 -0.45 21.09
CA ASP A 306 -5.73 0.56 20.97
C ASP A 306 -5.13 1.98 20.88
N ALA A 307 -3.93 2.18 21.45
CA ALA A 307 -3.25 3.47 21.50
C ALA A 307 -1.74 3.35 21.27
N VAL A 308 -1.13 4.46 20.87
CA VAL A 308 0.32 4.65 20.90
C VAL A 308 0.80 4.62 22.35
N THR A 309 1.68 3.68 22.67
CA THR A 309 2.24 3.54 24.03
C THR A 309 3.66 4.11 24.13
N LEU A 310 4.11 4.42 25.35
CA LEU A 310 5.51 4.77 25.63
C LEU A 310 6.36 3.50 25.82
N PRO A 311 7.63 3.49 25.37
CA PRO A 311 8.54 2.39 25.67
C PRO A 311 8.68 2.14 27.18
N ASN A 312 8.53 0.89 27.60
CA ASN A 312 8.77 0.49 28.99
C ASN A 312 9.21 -0.98 29.06
N THR A 313 9.52 -1.46 30.27
CA THR A 313 10.02 -2.83 30.50
C THR A 313 8.92 -3.89 30.60
N ALA A 314 7.64 -3.51 30.61
CA ALA A 314 6.52 -4.45 30.78
C ALA A 314 6.22 -5.26 29.51
N SER A 315 6.48 -4.67 28.33
CA SER A 315 6.33 -5.35 27.04
C SER A 315 7.29 -4.75 26.02
N ARG A 316 7.87 -5.59 25.16
CA ARG A 316 8.73 -5.14 24.05
C ARG A 316 7.95 -4.41 22.95
N LEU A 317 6.63 -4.61 22.91
CA LEU A 317 5.72 -3.95 21.98
C LEU A 317 5.33 -2.54 22.44
N ASN A 318 5.60 -2.18 23.70
CA ASN A 318 5.38 -0.83 24.16
C ASN A 318 6.32 0.15 23.45
N GLY A 319 5.75 1.22 22.89
CA GLY A 319 6.49 2.18 22.08
C GLY A 319 6.92 1.64 20.72
N LEU A 320 6.34 0.54 20.22
CA LEU A 320 6.67 -0.02 18.91
C LEU A 320 6.60 1.01 17.78
N LEU A 321 5.47 1.72 17.67
CA LEU A 321 5.25 2.69 16.60
C LEU A 321 6.26 3.86 16.66
N LEU A 322 6.58 4.33 17.87
CA LEU A 322 7.53 5.43 18.10
C LEU A 322 8.98 5.01 17.88
N SER A 323 9.39 3.94 18.55
CA SER A 323 10.81 3.57 18.67
C SER A 323 11.35 2.89 17.42
N VAL A 324 10.48 2.21 16.65
CA VAL A 324 10.89 1.43 15.47
C VAL A 324 10.57 2.16 14.18
N PHE A 325 9.40 2.77 14.05
CA PHE A 325 8.89 3.23 12.74
C PHE A 325 8.80 4.75 12.59
N ASP A 326 8.48 5.50 13.65
CA ASP A 326 8.33 6.96 13.60
C ASP A 326 9.67 7.71 13.62
N HIS A 327 10.44 7.54 12.54
CA HIS A 327 11.73 8.24 12.35
C HIS A 327 11.66 9.07 11.08
N PRO A 328 11.52 10.42 11.18
CA PRO A 328 11.45 11.31 10.01
C PRO A 328 12.69 11.19 9.12
N GLU A 329 13.87 11.17 9.75
CA GLU A 329 15.15 11.06 9.08
C GLU A 329 15.36 9.68 8.45
N ARG A 330 15.66 9.68 7.15
CA ARG A 330 15.84 8.44 6.36
C ARG A 330 16.94 7.54 6.92
N GLU A 331 18.06 8.09 7.36
CA GLU A 331 19.19 7.31 7.86
C GLU A 331 18.93 6.74 9.26
N SER A 332 18.28 7.50 10.16
CA SER A 332 17.82 6.98 11.45
C SER A 332 16.86 5.80 11.24
N ARG A 333 15.87 5.99 10.36
CA ARG A 333 14.90 4.95 10.00
C ARG A 333 15.56 3.69 9.46
N LYS A 334 16.51 3.82 8.53
CA LYS A 334 17.27 2.67 8.00
C LYS A 334 17.98 1.88 9.12
N LYS A 335 18.61 2.57 10.07
CA LYS A 335 19.29 1.93 11.21
C LYS A 335 18.29 1.18 12.10
N ARG A 336 17.12 1.75 12.38
CA ARG A 336 16.07 1.12 13.19
C ARG A 336 15.48 -0.11 12.50
N LEU A 337 15.21 -0.03 11.20
CA LEU A 337 14.74 -1.19 10.43
C LEU A 337 15.81 -2.29 10.32
N ALA A 338 17.10 -1.92 10.23
CA ALA A 338 18.18 -2.89 10.27
C ALA A 338 18.32 -3.57 11.64
N ALA A 339 18.09 -2.83 12.73
CA ALA A 339 18.05 -3.39 14.08
C ALA A 339 16.86 -4.35 14.26
N LEU A 340 15.66 -3.95 13.83
CA LEU A 340 14.50 -4.83 13.79
C LEU A 340 14.80 -6.08 12.96
N TYR A 341 15.42 -5.95 11.78
CA TYR A 341 15.72 -7.09 10.92
C TYR A 341 16.67 -8.12 11.55
N LYS A 342 17.56 -7.68 12.44
CA LYS A 342 18.47 -8.55 13.20
C LYS A 342 17.76 -9.27 14.35
N ASP A 343 16.74 -8.67 14.93
CA ASP A 343 15.96 -9.22 16.06
C ASP A 343 14.76 -10.02 15.53
N LYS A 344 14.98 -11.30 15.20
CA LYS A 344 13.94 -12.16 14.62
C LYS A 344 12.75 -12.39 15.55
N TYR A 345 12.98 -12.43 16.86
CA TYR A 345 11.91 -12.55 17.84
C TYR A 345 11.02 -11.30 17.83
N LEU A 346 11.60 -10.10 17.88
CA LEU A 346 10.82 -8.87 17.77
C LEU A 346 10.11 -8.78 16.41
N MET A 347 10.73 -9.21 15.30
CA MET A 347 10.04 -9.24 14.00
C MET A 347 8.79 -10.11 14.03
N ILE A 348 8.83 -11.26 14.69
CA ILE A 348 7.66 -12.14 14.84
C ILE A 348 6.58 -11.43 15.65
N GLU A 349 6.90 -10.88 16.82
CA GLU A 349 5.94 -10.17 17.67
C GLU A 349 5.30 -8.99 16.92
N VAL A 350 6.10 -8.20 16.19
CA VAL A 350 5.62 -7.06 15.40
C VAL A 350 4.73 -7.51 14.24
N ALA A 351 5.07 -8.61 13.57
CA ALA A 351 4.22 -9.16 12.53
C ALA A 351 2.87 -9.63 13.08
N ILE A 352 2.86 -10.35 14.22
CA ILE A 352 1.62 -10.78 14.90
C ILE A 352 0.81 -9.58 15.40
N ALA A 353 1.47 -8.56 15.94
CA ALA A 353 0.84 -7.29 16.32
C ALA A 353 0.13 -6.65 15.13
N PHE A 354 0.77 -6.63 13.96
CA PHE A 354 0.17 -6.05 12.76
C PHE A 354 -0.98 -6.88 12.22
N VAL A 355 -0.91 -8.22 12.28
CA VAL A 355 -2.06 -9.09 11.99
C VAL A 355 -3.25 -8.70 12.87
N THR A 356 -3.01 -8.50 14.16
CA THR A 356 -4.04 -8.12 15.14
C THR A 356 -4.63 -6.73 14.84
N ILE A 357 -3.77 -5.74 14.58
CA ILE A 357 -4.20 -4.37 14.25
C ILE A 357 -5.06 -4.37 12.98
N PHE A 358 -4.66 -5.08 11.93
CA PHE A 358 -5.46 -5.16 10.70
C PHE A 358 -6.75 -5.95 10.87
N LEU A 359 -6.78 -6.98 11.74
CA LEU A 359 -8.02 -7.64 12.13
C LEU A 359 -8.96 -6.68 12.87
N ASN A 360 -8.45 -5.84 13.77
CA ASN A 360 -9.27 -4.83 14.45
C ASN A 360 -9.85 -3.82 13.46
N PHE A 361 -9.08 -3.40 12.45
CA PHE A 361 -9.62 -2.62 11.33
C PHE A 361 -10.74 -3.35 10.58
N LEU A 362 -10.66 -4.67 10.41
CA LEU A 362 -11.70 -5.42 9.71
C LEU A 362 -12.95 -5.69 10.57
N ASN A 363 -12.77 -5.88 11.87
CA ASN A 363 -13.81 -6.33 12.80
C ASN A 363 -14.64 -5.20 13.41
N ASP A 364 -14.03 -4.04 13.65
CA ASP A 364 -14.70 -2.89 14.25
C ASP A 364 -14.61 -1.69 13.29
N PRO A 365 -15.73 -1.15 12.78
CA PRO A 365 -15.71 0.03 11.91
C PRO A 365 -15.21 1.31 12.59
N ALA A 366 -15.26 1.40 13.92
CA ALA A 366 -14.82 2.55 14.70
C ALA A 366 -13.33 2.48 15.10
N TYR A 367 -12.68 1.32 14.98
CA TYR A 367 -11.32 1.14 15.45
C TYR A 367 -10.30 2.01 14.70
N PHE A 368 -9.53 2.80 15.42
CA PHE A 368 -8.29 3.43 14.97
C PHE A 368 -7.30 3.43 16.12
N ILE A 369 -6.01 3.57 15.83
CA ILE A 369 -5.02 3.66 16.91
C ILE A 369 -4.99 5.08 17.45
N HIS A 370 -5.41 5.22 18.71
CA HIS A 370 -5.34 6.45 19.49
C HIS A 370 -3.92 7.00 19.57
N GLY A 371 -3.78 8.33 19.48
CA GLY A 371 -2.46 8.97 19.43
C GLY A 371 -1.79 9.04 18.04
N ILE A 372 -2.39 8.47 16.99
CA ILE A 372 -2.03 8.78 15.60
C ILE A 372 -2.80 10.02 15.16
N SER A 373 -2.09 11.03 14.62
CA SER A 373 -2.70 12.27 14.14
C SER A 373 -1.91 12.86 12.97
N ALA A 374 -2.45 13.91 12.33
CA ALA A 374 -1.73 14.68 11.32
C ALA A 374 -0.44 15.35 11.84
N ALA A 375 -0.34 15.55 13.16
CA ALA A 375 0.85 16.10 13.82
C ALA A 375 1.94 15.04 14.12
N GLY A 376 1.66 13.76 13.84
CA GLY A 376 2.56 12.63 14.09
C GLY A 376 1.95 11.57 15.01
N VAL A 377 2.81 10.66 15.43
CA VAL A 377 2.50 9.57 16.35
C VAL A 377 2.93 9.98 17.75
N ARG A 378 2.00 10.04 18.70
CA ARG A 378 2.27 10.44 20.09
C ARG A 378 1.37 9.66 21.04
N PRO A 379 1.84 9.29 22.24
CA PRO A 379 0.96 8.72 23.26
C PRO A 379 -0.15 9.71 23.63
N GLU A 380 -1.36 9.22 23.85
CA GLU A 380 -2.41 10.03 24.47
C GLU A 380 -2.04 10.30 25.94
N SER A 381 -2.32 11.53 26.38
CA SER A 381 -1.94 12.03 27.72
C SER A 381 -2.91 11.59 28.79
#